data_AF-A0A915LZN4-F1
#
_entry.id   AF-A0A915LZN4-F1
#
_cell.length_a   1.000
_cell.length_b   1.000
_cell.length_c   1.000
_cell.angle_alpha   90.00
_cell.angle_beta   90.00
_cell.angle_gamma   90.00
#
_symmetry.space_group_name_H-M   'P 1'
#
loop_
_entity.id
_entity.type
_entity.pdbx_description
1 polymer ?
#
loop_
_entity_poly.entity_id
_entity_poly.type
_entity_poly.pdbx_seq_one_letter_code
_entity_poly.pdbx_strand_id
1 'polypeptide(L)'
;MLPRCHSYFPHKDSPKSKFDRFECLLEHEEIRPNYIIRRICLKPLDSFKQNKKTATNNFVTPSNSPTKSVGSDESGGGVEGSENIETTNLLDNSEDKSRIIHHFQFTTWPDFGVPEDTDQFLEFLEEVRRTREMLLTTSTQNQKEIISLEAE
;
A
#
# COMPACT_ATOMS: atom_id res chain seq x y z
N MET A 1 26.66 -2.43 13.01
CA MET A 1 25.64 -1.53 12.42
C MET A 1 24.29 -2.21 12.52
N LEU A 2 23.24 -1.48 12.92
CA LEU A 2 21.87 -1.98 12.87
C LEU A 2 21.32 -1.78 11.44
N PRO A 3 20.49 -2.70 10.93
CA PRO A 3 19.87 -2.53 9.63
C PRO A 3 18.92 -1.33 9.64
N ARG A 4 19.01 -0.46 8.61
CA ARG A 4 18.09 0.68 8.44
C ARG A 4 16.69 0.26 8.00
N CYS A 5 16.57 -0.86 7.29
CA CYS A 5 15.29 -1.38 6.79
C CYS A 5 15.33 -2.91 6.69
N HIS A 6 14.18 -3.56 6.88
CA HIS A 6 14.02 -4.99 6.66
C HIS A 6 13.83 -5.29 5.16
N SER A 7 14.15 -6.52 4.76
CA SER A 7 13.86 -7.01 3.41
C SER A 7 12.38 -7.39 3.26
N TYR A 8 11.51 -6.40 3.08
CA TYR A 8 10.05 -6.59 3.00
C TYR A 8 9.52 -6.84 1.58
N PHE A 9 10.39 -6.90 0.57
CA PHE A 9 10.03 -7.09 -0.83
C PHE A 9 10.80 -8.27 -1.46
N PRO A 10 10.25 -8.91 -2.52
CA PRO A 10 10.92 -10.00 -3.22
C PRO A 10 12.15 -9.52 -4.01
N HIS A 11 13.13 -10.41 -4.16
CA HIS A 11 14.40 -10.18 -4.87
C HIS A 11 14.56 -11.13 -6.06
N LYS A 12 15.54 -10.92 -6.93
CA LYS A 12 15.81 -11.85 -8.06
C LYS A 12 16.01 -13.30 -7.62
N ASP A 13 16.72 -13.53 -6.53
CA ASP A 13 16.99 -14.88 -6.01
C ASP A 13 15.80 -15.46 -5.22
N SER A 14 14.85 -14.62 -4.82
CA SER A 14 13.62 -15.01 -4.13
C SER A 14 12.47 -14.15 -4.66
N PRO A 15 11.98 -14.43 -5.89
CA PRO A 15 11.07 -13.52 -6.61
C PRO A 15 9.66 -13.52 -6.04
N LYS A 16 9.42 -14.25 -4.95
CA LYS A 16 8.12 -14.40 -4.30
C LYS A 16 8.26 -14.26 -2.80
N SER A 17 7.43 -13.41 -2.20
CA SER A 17 7.31 -13.27 -0.75
C SER A 17 5.84 -13.38 -0.35
N LYS A 18 5.54 -14.16 0.68
CA LYS A 18 4.17 -14.35 1.18
C LYS A 18 3.98 -13.62 2.49
N PHE A 19 2.88 -12.92 2.58
CA PHE A 19 2.37 -12.27 3.79
C PHE A 19 1.00 -12.87 4.11
N ASP A 20 0.47 -12.56 5.30
CA ASP A 20 -0.77 -13.16 5.81
C ASP A 20 -1.95 -13.11 4.80
N ARG A 21 -2.12 -11.98 4.11
CA ARG A 21 -3.28 -11.75 3.22
C ARG A 21 -2.96 -11.73 1.74
N PHE A 22 -1.69 -11.62 1.38
CA PHE A 22 -1.27 -11.45 -0.01
C PHE A 22 0.12 -12.03 -0.24
N GLU A 23 0.40 -12.34 -1.50
CA GLU A 23 1.75 -12.63 -1.98
C GLU A 23 2.24 -11.51 -2.88
N CYS A 24 3.51 -11.18 -2.75
CA CYS A 24 4.25 -10.29 -3.62
C CYS A 24 5.06 -11.12 -4.61
N LEU A 25 5.00 -10.75 -5.88
CA LEU A 25 5.78 -11.34 -6.96
C LEU A 25 6.59 -10.23 -7.63
N LEU A 26 7.90 -10.42 -7.73
CA LEU A 26 8.77 -9.55 -8.51
C LEU A 26 8.57 -9.88 -9.99
N GLU A 27 7.97 -8.95 -10.74
CA GLU A 27 7.75 -9.11 -12.19
C GLU A 27 8.93 -8.56 -12.99
N HIS A 28 9.53 -7.47 -12.52
CA HIS A 28 10.66 -6.81 -13.19
C HIS A 28 11.50 -6.06 -12.17
N GLU A 29 12.82 -6.03 -12.39
CA GLU A 29 13.76 -5.21 -11.62
C GLU A 29 14.78 -4.59 -12.58
N GLU A 30 14.88 -3.27 -12.51
CA GLU A 30 15.80 -2.46 -13.27
C GLU A 30 16.76 -1.77 -12.31
N ILE A 31 18.07 -2.01 -12.50
CA ILE A 31 19.13 -1.44 -11.68
C ILE A 31 19.76 -0.29 -12.48
N ARG A 32 19.67 0.93 -11.94
CA ARG A 32 20.34 2.13 -12.45
C ARG A 32 21.49 2.50 -11.52
N PRO A 33 22.39 3.42 -11.93
CA PRO A 33 23.53 3.81 -11.08
C PRO A 33 23.12 4.36 -9.71
N ASN A 34 22.05 5.16 -9.65
CA ASN A 34 21.68 5.92 -8.45
C ASN A 34 20.40 5.40 -7.75
N TYR A 35 19.66 4.52 -8.42
CA TYR A 35 18.40 4.01 -7.92
C TYR A 35 18.03 2.66 -8.55
N ILE A 36 17.07 1.97 -7.94
CA ILE A 36 16.52 0.70 -8.42
C ILE A 36 15.01 0.85 -8.57
N ILE A 37 14.47 0.34 -9.68
CA ILE A 37 13.02 0.30 -9.94
C ILE A 37 12.58 -1.15 -9.98
N ARG A 38 11.48 -1.46 -9.30
CA ARG A 38 10.87 -2.79 -9.30
C ARG A 38 9.40 -2.71 -9.65
N ARG A 39 8.94 -3.63 -10.49
CA ARG A 39 7.53 -3.88 -10.71
C ARG A 39 7.11 -5.10 -9.91
N ILE A 40 6.24 -4.90 -8.93
CA ILE A 40 5.84 -5.92 -7.96
C ILE A 40 4.33 -6.14 -8.11
N CYS A 41 3.92 -7.38 -8.36
CA CYS A 41 2.52 -7.77 -8.37
C CYS A 41 2.13 -8.24 -6.97
N LEU A 42 1.12 -7.59 -6.38
CA LEU A 42 0.46 -8.09 -5.17
C LEU A 42 -0.76 -8.89 -5.59
N LYS A 43 -0.83 -10.14 -5.13
CA LYS A 43 -1.96 -11.03 -5.33
C LYS A 43 -2.57 -11.39 -3.98
N PRO A 44 -3.88 -11.19 -3.78
CA PRO A 44 -4.56 -11.69 -2.58
C PRO A 44 -4.43 -13.21 -2.49
N LEU A 45 -4.28 -13.74 -1.27
CA LEU A 45 -4.27 -15.17 -1.04
C LEU A 45 -5.70 -15.71 -0.92
N ASP A 46 -6.00 -16.81 -1.63
CA ASP A 46 -7.34 -17.41 -1.63
C ASP A 46 -7.77 -17.93 -0.25
N SER A 47 -6.81 -18.24 0.64
CA SER A 47 -7.07 -18.64 2.02
C SER A 47 -7.82 -17.57 2.83
N PHE A 48 -7.69 -16.29 2.47
CA PHE A 48 -8.40 -15.20 3.14
C PHE A 48 -9.86 -15.06 2.66
N LYS A 49 -10.19 -15.54 1.47
CA LYS A 49 -11.55 -15.50 0.90
C LYS A 49 -12.52 -16.47 1.59
N GLN A 50 -12.00 -17.54 2.21
CA GLN A 50 -12.81 -18.58 2.85
C GLN A 50 -13.28 -18.19 4.26
N ASN A 51 -12.54 -17.34 4.98
CA ASN A 51 -12.88 -16.91 6.34
C ASN A 51 -13.98 -15.83 6.43
N LYS A 52 -14.35 -15.17 5.32
CA LYS A 52 -15.51 -14.24 5.29
C LYS A 52 -16.87 -14.96 5.24
N LYS A 53 -16.92 -16.25 4.87
CA LYS A 53 -18.20 -16.99 4.70
C LYS A 53 -18.73 -17.67 5.96
N THR A 54 -17.97 -17.71 7.05
CA THR A 54 -18.33 -18.47 8.27
C THR A 54 -18.68 -17.62 9.49
N ALA A 55 -18.76 -16.28 9.35
CA ALA A 55 -19.07 -15.37 10.45
C ALA A 55 -20.50 -14.77 10.40
N THR A 56 -21.45 -15.43 9.74
CA THR A 56 -22.89 -15.10 9.82
C THR A 56 -23.68 -16.35 10.17
N ASN A 57 -23.69 -16.69 11.46
CA ASN A 57 -24.80 -17.29 12.20
C ASN A 57 -24.26 -17.78 13.53
N ASN A 58 -24.52 -17.00 14.59
CA ASN A 58 -24.93 -17.46 15.92
C ASN A 58 -25.03 -16.25 16.84
N PHE A 59 -26.07 -15.45 16.64
CA PHE A 59 -26.57 -14.57 17.69
C PHE A 59 -27.43 -15.44 18.62
N VAL A 60 -26.80 -16.00 19.64
CA VAL A 60 -27.50 -16.60 20.78
C VAL A 60 -27.43 -15.57 21.91
N THR A 61 -28.56 -14.95 22.19
CA THR A 61 -28.82 -14.18 23.42
C THR A 61 -28.70 -15.10 24.64
N PRO A 62 -28.20 -14.56 25.76
CA PRO A 62 -29.04 -14.63 26.96
C PRO A 62 -29.09 -13.30 27.72
N SER A 63 -30.30 -12.95 28.13
CA SER A 63 -30.60 -11.90 29.11
C SER A 63 -30.14 -12.33 30.50
N ASN A 64 -29.59 -11.39 31.28
CA ASN A 64 -30.13 -10.98 32.59
C ASN A 64 -29.24 -9.89 33.23
N SER A 65 -29.86 -8.73 33.48
CA SER A 65 -29.46 -7.65 34.40
C SER A 65 -29.54 -8.10 35.88
N PRO A 66 -29.29 -7.29 36.95
CA PRO A 66 -28.98 -5.83 37.06
C PRO A 66 -27.78 -5.54 38.04
N THR A 67 -27.26 -4.33 38.36
CA THR A 67 -27.86 -3.05 38.83
C THR A 67 -26.76 -1.99 39.11
N LYS A 68 -27.09 -0.68 38.98
CA LYS A 68 -26.60 0.54 39.70
C LYS A 68 -25.14 1.03 39.51
N SER A 69 -24.77 2.33 39.44
CA SER A 69 -25.46 3.64 39.37
C SER A 69 -24.42 4.80 39.40
N VAL A 70 -24.68 5.92 38.67
CA VAL A 70 -24.31 7.36 38.96
C VAL A 70 -22.83 7.77 38.77
N GLY A 71 -22.41 8.89 38.16
CA GLY A 71 -23.01 10.07 37.49
C GLY A 71 -21.91 11.08 37.04
N SER A 72 -22.24 11.96 36.06
CA SER A 72 -21.87 13.39 35.81
C SER A 72 -20.41 13.91 36.02
N ASP A 73 -19.75 14.83 35.29
CA ASP A 73 -20.08 15.93 34.35
C ASP A 73 -18.82 16.41 33.55
N GLU A 74 -19.07 16.93 32.33
CA GLU A 74 -18.49 18.05 31.53
C GLU A 74 -16.99 18.54 31.51
N SER A 75 -16.50 18.69 30.25
CA SER A 75 -15.86 19.89 29.61
C SER A 75 -14.33 20.13 29.53
N GLY A 76 -13.88 20.42 28.29
CA GLY A 76 -12.60 21.05 27.87
C GLY A 76 -11.71 20.13 27.01
N GLY A 77 -11.41 20.34 25.73
CA GLY A 77 -11.14 21.57 24.99
C GLY A 77 -9.63 21.64 24.67
N GLY A 78 -9.18 21.01 23.58
CA GLY A 78 -7.76 21.00 23.19
C GLY A 78 -7.56 20.41 21.78
N VAL A 79 -7.56 21.30 20.79
CA VAL A 79 -7.14 21.05 19.41
C VAL A 79 -5.62 21.17 19.38
N GLU A 80 -4.89 20.13 18.98
CA GLU A 80 -3.55 20.29 18.41
C GLU A 80 -3.15 19.04 17.59
N GLY A 81 -3.23 19.19 16.27
CA GLY A 81 -2.24 18.67 15.33
C GLY A 81 -2.05 17.15 15.22
N SER A 82 -3.11 16.37 15.06
CA SER A 82 -2.95 15.03 14.45
C SER A 82 -2.88 15.21 12.94
N GLU A 83 -1.66 15.33 12.39
CA GLU A 83 -1.43 15.10 10.97
C GLU A 83 -1.86 13.66 10.67
N ASN A 84 -3.13 13.50 10.29
CA ASN A 84 -3.62 12.31 9.64
C ASN A 84 -2.90 12.24 8.30
N ILE A 85 -1.74 11.58 8.29
CA ILE A 85 -1.16 11.09 7.05
C ILE A 85 -2.22 10.16 6.48
N GLU A 86 -2.90 10.66 5.46
CA GLU A 86 -4.00 10.04 4.75
C GLU A 86 -3.50 8.75 4.09
N THR A 87 -3.36 7.69 4.90
CA THR A 87 -2.97 6.33 4.49
C THR A 87 -4.21 5.58 3.97
N THR A 88 -5.32 6.29 3.71
CA THR A 88 -6.65 5.73 3.53
C THR A 88 -6.91 5.15 2.14
N ASN A 89 -6.01 5.30 1.17
CA ASN A 89 -6.26 4.83 -0.19
C ASN A 89 -5.72 3.42 -0.52
N LEU A 90 -5.02 2.75 0.40
CA LEU A 90 -4.65 1.33 0.21
C LEU A 90 -5.77 0.35 0.58
N LEU A 91 -6.80 0.82 1.30
CA LEU A 91 -7.99 0.06 1.65
C LEU A 91 -9.17 0.39 0.75
N ASP A 92 -8.93 0.78 -0.51
CA ASP A 92 -9.98 0.65 -1.49
C ASP A 92 -10.39 -0.84 -1.52
N ASN A 93 -11.70 -1.06 -1.37
CA ASN A 93 -12.40 -2.30 -0.98
C ASN A 93 -12.27 -3.46 -2.01
N SER A 94 -11.24 -3.40 -2.85
CA SER A 94 -10.77 -4.42 -3.77
C SER A 94 -9.71 -5.32 -3.12
N GLU A 95 -9.92 -5.74 -1.87
CA GLU A 95 -9.06 -6.71 -1.17
C GLU A 95 -8.85 -8.00 -1.98
N ASP A 96 -9.76 -8.28 -2.94
CA ASP A 96 -9.74 -9.47 -3.79
C ASP A 96 -9.09 -9.28 -5.17
N LYS A 97 -8.59 -8.09 -5.51
CA LYS A 97 -7.95 -7.82 -6.81
C LYS A 97 -6.44 -7.74 -6.70
N SER A 98 -5.77 -8.34 -7.67
CA SER A 98 -4.34 -8.16 -7.87
C SER A 98 -4.03 -6.72 -8.27
N ARG A 99 -2.90 -6.19 -7.79
CA ARG A 99 -2.46 -4.81 -8.08
C ARG A 99 -0.97 -4.80 -8.41
N ILE A 100 -0.57 -3.89 -9.29
CA ILE A 100 0.83 -3.68 -9.65
C ILE A 100 1.36 -2.46 -8.89
N ILE A 101 2.43 -2.66 -8.12
CA ILE A 101 3.18 -1.61 -7.45
C ILE A 101 4.49 -1.37 -8.21
N HIS A 102 4.80 -0.10 -8.45
CA HIS A 102 6.12 0.34 -8.90
C HIS A 102 6.88 0.83 -7.67
N HIS A 103 7.87 0.05 -7.24
CA HIS A 103 8.72 0.32 -6.09
C HIS A 103 10.01 1.00 -6.55
N PHE A 104 10.37 2.08 -5.87
CA PHE A 104 11.51 2.93 -6.20
C PHE A 104 12.43 3.00 -4.98
N GLN A 105 13.72 2.73 -5.18
CA GLN A 105 14.73 2.78 -4.13
C GLN A 105 15.90 3.64 -4.59
N PHE A 106 16.05 4.83 -4.03
CA PHE A 106 17.24 5.66 -4.22
C PHE A 106 18.39 5.11 -3.35
N THR A 107 19.56 4.86 -3.95
CA THR A 107 20.65 4.10 -3.30
C THR A 107 21.90 4.91 -3.01
N THR A 108 22.01 6.13 -3.54
CA THR A 108 23.22 6.96 -3.39
C THR A 108 23.07 8.06 -2.33
N TRP A 109 22.00 8.03 -1.52
CA TRP A 109 21.90 8.92 -0.36
C TRP A 109 22.94 8.52 0.71
N PRO A 110 23.82 9.44 1.16
CA PRO A 110 24.90 9.10 2.07
C PRO A 110 24.40 8.78 3.48
N ASP A 111 25.17 7.96 4.20
CA ASP A 111 24.83 7.59 5.57
C ASP A 111 24.75 8.80 6.52
N PHE A 112 25.60 9.81 6.27
CA PHE A 112 25.70 11.05 7.02
C PHE A 112 25.67 12.24 6.06
N GLY A 113 24.91 13.27 6.42
CA GLY A 113 24.80 14.49 5.60
C GLY A 113 23.86 14.32 4.41
N VAL A 114 24.21 14.97 3.30
CA VAL A 114 23.43 15.04 2.06
C VAL A 114 24.35 14.78 0.86
N PRO A 115 23.81 14.37 -0.30
CA PRO A 115 24.59 14.29 -1.53
C PRO A 115 25.30 15.61 -1.86
N GLU A 116 26.51 15.54 -2.42
CA GLU A 116 27.27 16.72 -2.86
C GLU A 116 26.57 17.45 -4.02
N ASP A 117 25.88 16.68 -4.87
CA ASP A 117 25.14 17.16 -6.03
C ASP A 117 23.69 16.62 -5.98
N THR A 118 22.73 17.47 -6.32
CA THR A 118 21.32 17.15 -6.37
C THR A 118 20.88 16.45 -7.65
N ASP A 119 21.68 16.51 -8.73
CA ASP A 119 21.30 16.03 -10.05
C ASP A 119 20.84 14.56 -10.05
N GLN A 120 21.53 13.69 -9.29
CA GLN A 120 21.17 12.28 -9.17
C GLN A 120 19.78 12.06 -8.55
N PHE A 121 19.43 12.90 -7.57
CA PHE A 121 18.13 12.83 -6.90
C PHE A 121 17.03 13.45 -7.76
N LEU A 122 17.35 14.50 -8.52
CA LEU A 122 16.41 15.11 -9.48
C LEU A 122 16.06 14.13 -10.60
N GLU A 123 17.03 13.43 -11.17
CA GLU A 123 16.80 12.36 -12.16
C GLU A 123 15.88 11.27 -11.60
N PHE A 124 16.15 10.81 -10.37
CA PHE A 124 15.29 9.85 -9.68
C PHE A 124 13.84 10.37 -9.50
N LEU A 125 13.69 11.63 -9.10
CA LEU A 125 12.38 12.24 -8.86
C LEU A 125 11.59 12.41 -10.17
N GLU A 126 12.24 12.81 -11.26
CA GLU A 126 11.64 12.87 -12.59
C GLU A 126 11.12 11.51 -13.02
N GLU A 127 11.88 10.44 -12.79
CA GLU A 127 11.49 9.09 -13.14
C GLU A 127 10.29 8.58 -12.32
N VAL A 128 10.22 8.92 -11.03
CA VAL A 128 9.04 8.66 -10.18
C VAL A 128 7.80 9.38 -10.71
N ARG A 129 7.94 10.67 -11.06
CA ARG A 129 6.84 11.50 -11.59
C ARG A 129 6.35 10.98 -12.94
N ARG A 130 7.28 10.71 -13.85
CA ARG A 130 7.00 10.16 -15.18
C ARG A 130 6.25 8.84 -15.09
N THR A 131 6.70 7.93 -14.22
CA THR A 131 6.03 6.65 -14.00
C THR A 131 4.62 6.84 -13.44
N ARG A 132 4.44 7.72 -12.45
CA ARG A 132 3.11 8.03 -11.90
C ARG A 132 2.17 8.55 -12.98
N GLU A 133 2.62 9.50 -13.80
CA GLU A 133 1.81 10.09 -14.86
C GLU A 133 1.42 9.05 -15.93
N MET A 134 2.36 8.20 -16.34
CA MET A 134 2.08 7.08 -17.25
C MET A 134 0.96 6.17 -16.70
N LEU A 135 1.03 5.80 -15.42
CA LEU A 135 0.02 4.90 -14.82
C LEU A 135 -1.38 5.54 -14.75
N LEU A 136 -1.46 6.84 -14.45
CA LEU A 136 -2.72 7.58 -14.42
C LEU A 136 -3.34 7.71 -15.82
N THR A 137 -2.51 7.97 -16.83
CA THR A 137 -2.97 8.12 -18.22
C THR A 137 -3.41 6.79 -18.82
N THR A 138 -2.66 5.70 -18.62
CA THR A 138 -3.05 4.35 -19.07
C THR A 138 -4.39 3.91 -18.47
N SER A 139 -4.63 4.20 -17.18
CA SER A 139 -5.91 3.88 -16.54
C SER A 139 -7.09 4.61 -17.20
N THR A 140 -6.89 5.86 -17.62
CA THR A 140 -7.93 6.68 -18.25
C THR A 140 -8.18 6.25 -19.70
N GLN A 141 -7.14 5.86 -20.44
CA GLN A 141 -7.28 5.33 -21.81
C GLN A 141 -8.07 4.01 -21.82
N ASN A 142 -7.72 3.06 -20.94
CA ASN A 142 -8.42 1.78 -20.83
C ASN A 142 -9.90 1.95 -20.47
N GLN A 143 -10.25 2.94 -19.64
CA GLN A 143 -11.66 3.23 -19.32
C GLN A 143 -12.44 3.78 -20.53
N LYS A 144 -11.82 4.64 -21.34
CA LYS A 144 -12.48 5.21 -22.54
C LYS A 144 -12.74 4.14 -23.61
N GLU A 145 -11.80 3.22 -23.82
CA GLU A 145 -11.95 2.14 -24.80
C GLU A 145 -13.07 1.16 -24.43
N ILE A 146 -13.23 0.84 -23.13
CA ILE A 146 -14.33 -0.02 -22.64
C ILE A 146 -15.70 0.65 -22.86
N ILE A 147 -15.83 1.95 -22.52
CA ILE A 147 -17.10 2.68 -22.70
C ILE A 147 -17.50 2.78 -24.18
N SER A 148 -16.53 2.86 -25.09
CA SER A 148 -16.80 2.87 -26.53
C SER A 148 -17.27 1.53 -27.08
N LEU A 149 -16.88 0.40 -26.47
CA LEU A 149 -17.30 -0.95 -26.91
C LEU A 149 -18.67 -1.36 -26.36
N GLU A 150 -19.17 -0.71 -25.30
CA GLU A 150 -20.51 -0.96 -24.74
C GLU A 150 -21.61 -0.10 -25.38
N ALA A 151 -21.25 0.80 -26.30
CA ALA A 151 -22.17 1.72 -26.98
C ALA A 151 -22.59 1.28 -28.40
N GLU A 152 -22.21 0.07 -28.82
CA GLU A 152 -22.61 -0.59 -30.09
C GLU A 152 -23.45 -1.85 -29.81
#